data_AF-A0A9X6F5C4-F1
#
_entry.id   AF-A0A9X6F5C4-F1
#
_cell.length_a   1.000
_cell.length_b   1.000
_cell.length_c   1.000
_cell.angle_alpha   90.00
_cell.angle_beta   90.00
_cell.angle_gamma   90.00
#
_symmetry.space_group_name_H-M   'P 1'
#
loop_
_entity.id
_entity.type
_entity.pdbx_description
1 polymer ?
#
loop_
_entity_poly.entity_id
_entity_poly.type
_entity_poly.pdbx_seq_one_letter_code
_entity_poly.pdbx_strand_id
1 'polypeptide(L)'
;MAQIRIHEVNTRIENEVEVSKFLQEEGVLYEKWNISKLPTHLNENYSLTDENKAEILAVFSKEIADVSARRGYKAHDVISLSNSTPNLDELLINFQKEHHHTDDEVRFIVSGHGIFAIEGKDGKFFDVELEPGDLISVPENARHYFTLQDDRQVVAIRIFVTTEGWVPIY
;
A
#
# COMPACT_ATOMS: atom_id res chain seq x y z
N MET A 1 7.38 -3.06 10.65
CA MET A 1 7.23 -3.97 9.48
C MET A 1 5.77 -4.36 9.42
N ALA A 2 5.29 -4.81 8.28
CA ALA A 2 3.89 -5.19 8.18
C ALA A 2 3.52 -6.31 9.18
N GLN A 3 2.30 -6.26 9.70
CA GLN A 3 1.71 -7.30 10.54
C GLN A 3 0.44 -7.85 9.89
N ILE A 4 0.10 -9.10 10.21
CA ILE A 4 -1.10 -9.75 9.65
C ILE A 4 -2.10 -10.05 10.75
N ARG A 5 -3.38 -9.78 10.50
CA ARG A 5 -4.50 -10.20 11.36
C ARG A 5 -5.49 -11.04 10.57
N ILE A 6 -5.71 -12.29 10.97
CA ILE A 6 -6.70 -13.18 10.33
C ILE A 6 -8.08 -12.88 10.93
N HIS A 7 -9.07 -12.54 10.10
CA HIS A 7 -10.35 -11.99 10.57
C HIS A 7 -11.18 -12.95 11.42
N GLU A 8 -11.32 -14.21 10.98
CA GLU A 8 -12.22 -15.17 11.64
C GLU A 8 -11.79 -15.51 13.08
N VAL A 9 -10.48 -15.59 13.30
CA VAL A 9 -9.90 -16.09 14.56
C VAL A 9 -9.16 -15.00 15.35
N ASN A 10 -9.02 -13.80 14.79
CA ASN A 10 -8.25 -12.68 15.35
C ASN A 10 -6.79 -13.04 15.72
N THR A 11 -6.23 -14.09 15.12
CA THR A 11 -4.82 -14.45 15.28
C THR A 11 -3.95 -13.44 14.55
N ARG A 12 -2.83 -13.07 15.17
CA ARG A 12 -1.83 -12.16 14.60
C ARG A 12 -0.56 -12.90 14.21
N ILE A 13 0.03 -12.49 13.08
CA ILE A 13 1.38 -12.91 12.66
C ILE A 13 2.24 -11.64 12.63
N GLU A 14 3.29 -11.63 13.46
CA GLU A 14 4.09 -10.42 13.73
C GLU A 14 5.58 -10.65 13.46
N ASN A 15 6.00 -11.90 13.24
CA ASN A 15 7.37 -12.22 12.88
C ASN A 15 7.62 -11.96 11.39
N GLU A 16 8.68 -11.22 11.05
CA GLU A 16 9.01 -10.82 9.67
C GLU A 16 9.04 -11.96 8.66
N VAL A 17 9.65 -13.09 9.05
CA VAL A 17 9.83 -14.26 8.19
C VAL A 17 8.48 -14.94 7.97
N GLU A 18 7.65 -15.03 9.02
CA GLU A 18 6.32 -15.63 8.94
C GLU A 18 5.35 -14.75 8.15
N VAL A 19 5.39 -13.43 8.34
CA VAL A 19 4.60 -12.46 7.55
C VAL A 19 4.96 -12.58 6.08
N SER A 20 6.25 -12.51 5.74
CA SER A 20 6.71 -12.58 4.35
C SER A 20 6.33 -13.92 3.71
N LYS A 21 6.45 -15.03 4.45
CA LYS A 21 6.05 -16.36 3.98
C LYS A 21 4.55 -16.46 3.75
N PHE A 22 3.74 -15.98 4.69
CA PHE A 22 2.27 -15.99 4.56
C PHE A 22 1.83 -15.18 3.34
N LEU A 23 2.32 -13.95 3.17
CA LEU A 23 1.97 -13.12 2.01
C LEU A 23 2.41 -13.77 0.69
N GLN A 24 3.58 -14.42 0.67
CA GLN A 24 4.02 -15.18 -0.49
C GLN A 24 3.09 -16.36 -0.82
N GLU A 25 2.61 -17.09 0.20
CA GLU A 25 1.64 -18.18 0.03
C GLU A 25 0.30 -17.68 -0.50
N GLU A 26 -0.14 -16.47 -0.12
CA GLU A 26 -1.32 -15.78 -0.66
C GLU A 26 -1.08 -15.12 -2.03
N GLY A 27 0.17 -15.05 -2.50
CA GLY A 27 0.52 -14.41 -3.78
C GLY A 27 0.62 -12.88 -3.71
N VAL A 28 0.58 -12.32 -2.50
CA VAL A 28 0.79 -10.89 -2.23
C VAL A 28 2.29 -10.64 -2.15
N LEU A 29 2.83 -9.80 -3.05
CA LEU A 29 4.24 -9.41 -2.94
C LEU A 29 4.42 -8.40 -1.82
N TYR A 30 5.44 -8.62 -1.01
CA TYR A 30 5.85 -7.73 0.07
C TYR A 30 7.35 -7.48 0.00
N GLU A 31 7.75 -6.23 0.16
CA GLU A 31 9.16 -5.82 0.26
C GLU A 31 9.33 -4.77 1.34
N LYS A 32 10.44 -4.82 2.08
CA LYS A 32 10.84 -3.78 3.00
C LYS A 32 11.95 -2.94 2.37
N TRP A 33 11.65 -1.70 2.00
CA TRP A 33 12.65 -0.78 1.49
C TRP A 33 13.27 0.03 2.62
N ASN A 34 14.50 0.52 2.39
CA ASN A 34 15.21 1.29 3.40
C ASN A 34 14.63 2.70 3.55
N ILE A 35 13.64 2.87 4.42
CA ILE A 35 12.96 4.14 4.69
C ILE A 35 13.90 5.20 5.28
N SER A 36 15.02 4.82 5.90
CA SER A 36 16.01 5.76 6.43
C SER A 36 16.70 6.63 5.38
N LYS A 37 16.55 6.29 4.08
CA LYS A 37 16.98 7.14 2.96
C LYS A 37 16.15 8.41 2.81
N LEU A 38 14.93 8.45 3.37
CA LEU A 38 14.02 9.57 3.23
C LEU A 38 14.60 10.80 3.99
N PRO A 39 14.75 11.95 3.31
CA PRO A 39 15.13 13.20 3.97
C PRO A 39 14.20 13.54 5.13
N THR A 40 14.76 14.03 6.23
CA THR A 40 14.01 14.26 7.48
C THR A 40 12.88 15.28 7.34
N HIS A 41 12.96 16.22 6.39
CA HIS A 41 11.88 17.19 6.12
C HIS A 41 10.67 16.58 5.40
N LEU A 42 10.80 15.35 4.89
CA LEU A 42 9.72 14.60 4.25
C LEU A 42 9.08 13.57 5.18
N ASN A 43 9.73 13.23 6.30
CA ASN A 43 9.16 12.34 7.31
C ASN A 43 7.89 12.97 7.91
N GLU A 44 6.78 12.21 7.92
CA GLU A 44 5.51 12.67 8.50
C GLU A 44 5.01 13.99 7.89
N ASN A 45 5.37 14.26 6.63
CA ASN A 45 4.89 15.42 5.88
C ASN A 45 3.68 15.07 5.02
N TYR A 46 2.49 15.50 5.45
CA TYR A 46 1.22 15.23 4.76
C TYR A 46 0.74 16.40 3.87
N SER A 47 1.47 17.52 3.85
CA SER A 47 1.15 18.69 3.02
C SER A 47 2.19 18.84 1.90
N LEU A 48 2.24 17.82 1.04
CA LEU A 48 3.29 17.69 0.02
C LEU A 48 3.12 18.69 -1.13
N THR A 49 4.18 19.45 -1.39
CA THR A 49 4.33 20.20 -2.64
C THR A 49 4.70 19.26 -3.79
N ASP A 50 4.61 19.74 -5.04
CA ASP A 50 5.07 18.97 -6.20
C ASP A 50 6.57 18.66 -6.13
N GLU A 51 7.37 19.56 -5.56
CA GLU A 51 8.79 19.35 -5.31
C GLU A 51 9.02 18.22 -4.29
N ASN A 52 8.25 18.20 -3.20
CA ASN A 52 8.33 17.11 -2.21
C ASN A 52 7.97 15.75 -2.83
N LYS A 53 6.93 15.70 -3.68
CA LYS A 53 6.55 14.47 -4.38
C LYS A 53 7.66 13.99 -5.32
N ALA A 54 8.26 14.90 -6.09
CA ALA A 54 9.38 14.57 -6.98
C ALA A 54 10.61 14.07 -6.20
N GLU A 55 10.90 14.67 -5.05
CA GLU A 55 12.00 14.26 -4.19
C GLU A 55 11.79 12.86 -3.60
N ILE A 56 10.57 12.55 -3.11
CA ILE A 56 10.21 11.19 -2.63
C ILE A 56 10.46 10.15 -3.73
N LEU A 57 9.98 10.41 -4.96
CA LEU A 57 10.18 9.50 -6.09
C LEU A 57 11.66 9.34 -6.45
N ALA A 58 12.44 10.42 -6.39
CA ALA A 58 13.87 10.37 -6.67
C ALA A 58 14.63 9.49 -5.66
N VAL A 59 14.29 9.58 -4.37
CA VAL A 59 14.91 8.79 -3.28
C VAL A 59 14.73 7.28 -3.51
N PHE A 60 13.54 6.84 -3.92
CA PHE A 60 13.21 5.42 -4.12
C PHE A 60 13.24 4.99 -5.60
N SER A 61 13.80 5.81 -6.49
CA SER A 61 13.81 5.57 -7.93
C SER A 61 14.43 4.22 -8.33
N LYS A 62 15.47 3.76 -7.61
CA LYS A 62 16.10 2.46 -7.85
C LYS A 62 15.16 1.31 -7.51
N GLU A 63 14.59 1.32 -6.32
CA GLU A 63 13.67 0.28 -5.88
C GLU A 63 12.39 0.23 -6.74
N ILE A 64 11.87 1.41 -7.13
CA ILE A 64 10.76 1.53 -8.09
C ILE A 64 11.14 0.91 -9.44
N ALA A 65 12.33 1.21 -9.98
CA ALA A 65 12.79 0.65 -11.24
C ALA A 65 12.93 -0.89 -11.16
N ASP A 66 13.48 -1.40 -10.06
CA ASP A 66 13.70 -2.84 -9.85
C ASP A 66 12.37 -3.62 -9.75
N VAL A 67 11.38 -3.11 -9.01
CA VAL A 67 10.05 -3.75 -8.94
C VAL A 67 9.28 -3.60 -10.25
N SER A 68 9.36 -2.43 -10.90
CA SER A 68 8.70 -2.18 -12.18
C SER A 68 9.24 -3.08 -13.27
N ALA A 69 10.55 -3.31 -13.33
CA ALA A 69 11.15 -4.21 -14.32
C ALA A 69 10.77 -5.68 -14.08
N ARG A 70 10.69 -6.13 -12.82
CA ARG A 70 10.30 -7.52 -12.49
C ARG A 70 8.83 -7.83 -12.75
N ARG A 71 7.95 -6.84 -12.58
CA ARG A 71 6.50 -7.03 -12.63
C ARG A 71 5.80 -6.35 -13.81
N GLY A 72 6.52 -5.58 -14.61
CA GLY A 72 5.98 -4.92 -15.80
C GLY A 72 5.22 -3.60 -15.53
N TYR A 73 5.46 -2.96 -14.38
CA TYR A 73 4.84 -1.68 -14.05
C TYR A 73 5.44 -0.52 -14.87
N LYS A 74 4.63 0.52 -15.15
CA LYS A 74 5.00 1.57 -16.12
C LYS A 74 4.91 2.99 -15.58
N ALA A 75 4.06 3.23 -14.59
CA ALA A 75 3.82 4.56 -14.05
C ALA A 75 3.83 4.54 -12.52
N HIS A 76 4.17 5.68 -11.92
CA HIS A 76 4.12 5.88 -10.48
C HIS A 76 3.85 7.34 -10.14
N ASP A 77 3.23 7.57 -8.99
CA ASP A 77 3.02 8.89 -8.41
C ASP A 77 2.96 8.84 -6.89
N VAL A 78 2.77 9.99 -6.23
CA VAL A 78 2.68 10.10 -4.77
C VAL A 78 1.34 10.70 -4.38
N ILE A 79 0.66 10.05 -3.44
CA ILE A 79 -0.56 10.55 -2.82
C ILE A 79 -0.36 10.78 -1.32
N SER A 80 -1.16 11.70 -0.78
CA SER A 80 -1.28 11.89 0.66
C SER A 80 -2.75 12.03 1.03
N LEU A 81 -3.16 11.27 2.04
CA LEU A 81 -4.45 11.39 2.70
C LEU A 81 -4.18 11.78 4.16
N SER A 82 -4.92 12.74 4.68
CA SER A 82 -4.89 13.14 6.09
C SER A 82 -6.21 13.85 6.44
N ASN A 83 -6.44 14.16 7.71
CA ASN A 83 -7.61 14.96 8.13
C ASN A 83 -7.72 16.34 7.43
N SER A 84 -6.63 16.83 6.83
CA SER A 84 -6.62 18.07 6.04
C SER A 84 -7.05 17.87 4.58
N THR A 85 -7.19 16.62 4.11
CA THR A 85 -7.65 16.30 2.76
C THR A 85 -9.14 16.67 2.62
N PRO A 86 -9.50 17.56 1.66
CA PRO A 86 -10.90 17.87 1.41
C PRO A 86 -11.68 16.62 1.02
N ASN A 87 -12.87 16.45 1.60
CA ASN A 87 -13.76 15.31 1.35
C ASN A 87 -13.12 13.95 1.66
N LEU A 88 -12.26 13.88 2.68
CA LEU A 88 -11.58 12.63 3.07
C LEU A 88 -12.60 11.50 3.32
N ASP A 89 -13.69 11.78 4.04
CA ASP A 89 -14.69 10.77 4.37
C ASP A 89 -15.36 10.20 3.12
N GLU A 90 -15.75 11.05 2.15
CA GLU A 90 -16.31 10.59 0.88
C GLU A 90 -15.30 9.79 0.04
N LEU A 91 -14.02 10.17 0.07
CA LEU A 91 -12.96 9.43 -0.62
C LEU A 91 -12.76 8.04 0.00
N LEU A 92 -12.71 7.95 1.33
CA LEU A 92 -12.51 6.69 2.05
C LEU A 92 -13.65 5.70 1.86
N ILE A 93 -14.90 6.17 1.71
CA ILE A 93 -16.05 5.29 1.42
C ILE A 93 -15.82 4.45 0.16
N ASN A 94 -15.13 4.98 -0.85
CA ASN A 94 -14.88 4.26 -2.09
C ASN A 94 -13.81 3.16 -1.92
N PHE A 95 -12.81 3.41 -1.07
CA PHE A 95 -11.74 2.45 -0.77
C PHE A 95 -12.15 1.37 0.24
N GLN A 96 -13.10 1.69 1.13
CA GLN A 96 -13.61 0.77 2.15
C GLN A 96 -14.62 -0.26 1.62
N LYS A 97 -15.19 -0.03 0.43
CA LYS A 97 -16.03 -1.03 -0.23
C LYS A 97 -15.14 -2.09 -0.84
N GLU A 98 -15.47 -3.35 -0.62
CA GLU A 98 -14.80 -4.48 -1.28
C GLU A 98 -14.83 -4.31 -2.81
N HIS A 99 -13.69 -4.48 -3.45
CA HIS A 99 -13.52 -4.39 -4.89
C HIS A 99 -12.34 -5.26 -5.36
N HIS A 100 -12.14 -5.33 -6.66
CA HIS A 100 -10.88 -5.81 -7.26
C HIS A 100 -10.47 -4.90 -8.42
N HIS A 101 -9.29 -5.18 -8.97
CA HIS A 101 -8.69 -4.50 -10.11
C HIS A 101 -8.24 -5.51 -11.17
N THR A 102 -8.16 -5.10 -12.43
CA THR A 102 -7.65 -5.95 -13.51
C THR A 102 -6.13 -5.89 -13.65
N ASP A 103 -5.47 -4.94 -12.98
CA ASP A 103 -4.03 -4.86 -12.80
C ASP A 103 -3.69 -5.03 -11.31
N ASP A 104 -2.45 -5.38 -10.98
CA ASP A 104 -1.95 -5.36 -9.59
C ASP A 104 -2.11 -3.98 -8.94
N GLU A 105 -2.51 -3.92 -7.67
CA GLU A 105 -2.48 -2.69 -6.87
C GLU A 105 -1.22 -2.61 -6.02
N VAL A 106 -0.30 -1.71 -6.37
CA VAL A 106 0.99 -1.57 -5.71
C VAL A 106 1.06 -0.29 -4.89
N ARG A 107 1.43 -0.41 -3.61
CA ARG A 107 1.61 0.73 -2.69
C ARG A 107 2.91 0.58 -1.91
N PHE A 108 3.68 1.65 -1.84
CA PHE A 108 4.80 1.79 -0.91
C PHE A 108 4.51 2.90 0.09
N ILE A 109 4.56 2.59 1.39
CA ILE A 109 4.23 3.54 2.45
C ILE A 109 5.46 4.38 2.79
N VAL A 110 5.30 5.70 2.71
CA VAL A 110 6.32 6.70 3.00
C VAL A 110 6.15 7.28 4.41
N SER A 111 4.91 7.51 4.84
CA SER A 111 4.56 8.03 6.17
C SER A 111 3.13 7.61 6.53
N GLY A 112 2.82 7.61 7.83
CA GLY A 112 1.52 7.17 8.32
C GLY A 112 1.23 5.69 8.07
N HIS A 113 -0.05 5.32 8.08
CA HIS A 113 -0.46 3.93 8.12
C HIS A 113 -1.71 3.62 7.30
N GLY A 114 -1.80 2.37 6.86
CA GLY A 114 -2.95 1.85 6.14
C GLY A 114 -3.09 0.35 6.32
N ILE A 115 -4.29 -0.14 6.09
CA ILE A 115 -4.64 -1.55 6.17
C ILE A 115 -5.22 -1.97 4.83
N PHE A 116 -4.64 -2.99 4.22
CA PHE A 116 -5.28 -3.77 3.17
C PHE A 116 -5.96 -4.98 3.80
N ALA A 117 -7.27 -5.09 3.66
CA ALA A 117 -7.99 -6.31 3.97
C ALA A 117 -8.17 -7.10 2.66
N ILE A 118 -7.59 -8.29 2.58
CA ILE A 118 -7.48 -9.08 1.35
C ILE A 118 -8.17 -10.43 1.58
N GLU A 119 -8.99 -10.85 0.62
CA GLU A 119 -9.56 -12.19 0.59
C GLU A 119 -8.45 -13.19 0.21
N GLY A 120 -8.15 -14.10 1.13
CA GLY A 120 -7.19 -15.18 0.91
C GLY A 120 -7.74 -16.27 -0.01
N LYS A 121 -6.84 -17.16 -0.46
CA LYS A 121 -7.17 -18.26 -1.38
C LYS A 121 -8.18 -19.26 -0.82
N ASP A 122 -8.36 -19.29 0.49
CA ASP A 122 -9.34 -20.10 1.20
C ASP A 122 -10.70 -19.39 1.40
N GLY A 123 -10.86 -18.18 0.85
CA GLY A 123 -12.08 -17.36 0.95
C GLY A 123 -12.17 -16.56 2.25
N LYS A 124 -11.10 -16.49 3.06
CA LYS A 124 -11.10 -15.78 4.34
C LYS A 124 -10.29 -14.50 4.26
N PHE A 125 -10.78 -13.44 4.89
CA PHE A 125 -10.07 -12.17 4.93
C PHE A 125 -8.95 -12.17 5.96
N PHE A 126 -7.85 -11.53 5.59
CA PHE A 126 -6.78 -11.12 6.49
C PHE A 126 -6.42 -9.65 6.24
N ASP A 127 -6.02 -8.97 7.31
CA ASP A 127 -5.45 -7.62 7.21
C ASP A 127 -3.95 -7.71 7.00
N VAL A 128 -3.42 -6.79 6.20
CA VAL A 128 -2.01 -6.40 6.17
C VAL A 128 -1.93 -4.96 6.67
N GLU A 129 -1.46 -4.81 7.90
CA GLU A 129 -1.27 -3.51 8.55
C GLU A 129 0.13 -3.00 8.18
N LEU A 130 0.20 -1.87 7.47
CA LEU A 130 1.43 -1.38 6.85
C LEU A 130 2.05 -0.21 7.63
N GLU A 131 3.38 -0.19 7.67
CA GLU A 131 4.20 0.87 8.24
C GLU A 131 5.09 1.54 7.17
N PRO A 132 5.67 2.72 7.44
CA PRO A 132 6.68 3.31 6.56
C PRO A 132 7.80 2.33 6.18
N GLY A 133 8.14 2.32 4.90
CA GLY A 133 9.11 1.38 4.32
C GLY A 133 8.51 0.08 3.80
N ASP A 134 7.21 -0.19 4.00
CA ASP A 134 6.54 -1.37 3.46
C ASP A 134 6.06 -1.10 2.03
N LEU A 135 6.47 -1.95 1.08
CA LEU A 135 5.83 -2.10 -0.21
C LEU A 135 4.95 -3.35 -0.21
N ILE A 136 3.73 -3.20 -0.70
CA ILE A 136 2.80 -4.29 -0.99
C ILE A 136 2.36 -4.22 -2.45
N SER A 137 2.17 -5.37 -3.08
CA SER A 137 1.44 -5.51 -4.34
C SER A 137 0.34 -6.54 -4.16
N VAL A 138 -0.91 -6.06 -4.14
CA VAL A 138 -2.11 -6.89 -4.13
C VAL A 138 -2.33 -7.40 -5.56
N PRO A 139 -2.47 -8.72 -5.78
CA PRO A 139 -2.56 -9.27 -7.13
C PRO A 139 -3.88 -8.89 -7.81
N GLU A 140 -3.84 -8.79 -9.14
CA GLU A 140 -5.06 -8.63 -9.96
C GLU A 140 -6.16 -9.65 -9.56
N ASN A 141 -7.41 -9.22 -9.68
CA ASN A 141 -8.62 -9.99 -9.35
C ASN A 141 -8.81 -10.42 -7.89
N ALA A 142 -7.85 -10.18 -6.99
CA ALA A 142 -8.05 -10.44 -5.56
C ALA A 142 -9.08 -9.45 -4.99
N ARG A 143 -10.09 -9.95 -4.27
CA ARG A 143 -11.05 -9.11 -3.55
C ARG A 143 -10.36 -8.48 -2.35
N HIS A 144 -10.46 -7.17 -2.23
CA HIS A 144 -9.85 -6.43 -1.13
C HIS A 144 -10.57 -5.11 -0.89
N TYR A 145 -10.21 -4.47 0.22
CA TYR A 145 -10.52 -3.07 0.48
C TYR A 145 -9.39 -2.43 1.30
N PHE A 146 -9.36 -1.10 1.32
CA PHE A 146 -8.36 -0.32 2.03
C PHE A 146 -9.02 0.57 3.09
N THR A 147 -8.38 0.67 4.26
CA THR A 147 -8.72 1.65 5.29
C THR A 147 -7.48 2.26 5.90
N LEU A 148 -7.60 3.50 6.39
CA LEU A 148 -6.59 4.10 7.26
C LEU A 148 -6.68 3.50 8.66
N GLN A 149 -5.58 3.55 9.41
CA GLN A 149 -5.59 3.30 10.84
C GLN A 149 -6.12 4.52 11.61
N ASP A 150 -6.10 4.46 12.94
CA ASP A 150 -6.68 5.47 13.84
C ASP A 150 -6.05 6.86 13.70
N ASP A 151 -4.81 6.94 13.21
CA ASP A 151 -4.12 8.21 12.91
C ASP A 151 -4.70 8.92 11.66
N ARG A 152 -5.51 8.21 10.86
CA ARG A 152 -6.23 8.71 9.68
C ARG A 152 -5.33 9.47 8.70
N GLN A 153 -4.10 8.99 8.50
CA GLN A 153 -3.15 9.64 7.61
C GLN A 153 -2.20 8.66 6.96
N VAL A 154 -1.89 8.87 5.68
CA VAL A 154 -0.91 8.08 4.93
C VAL A 154 -0.30 8.90 3.80
N VAL A 155 0.98 8.69 3.54
CA VAL A 155 1.65 9.08 2.29
C VAL A 155 2.12 7.80 1.62
N ALA A 156 1.74 7.60 0.36
CA ALA A 156 2.11 6.41 -0.39
C ALA A 156 2.59 6.75 -1.80
N ILE A 157 3.62 6.03 -2.25
CA ILE A 157 3.93 5.91 -3.68
C ILE A 157 2.99 4.86 -4.25
N ARG A 158 2.27 5.21 -5.31
CA ARG A 158 1.47 4.27 -6.08
C ARG A 158 2.24 3.86 -7.32
N ILE A 159 2.22 2.59 -7.67
CA ILE A 159 2.87 2.05 -8.88
C ILE A 159 1.82 1.27 -9.66
N PHE A 160 1.78 1.44 -10.98
CA PHE A 160 0.71 0.90 -11.83
C PHE A 160 1.25 0.29 -13.13
N VAL A 161 0.58 -0.74 -13.64
CA VAL A 161 0.77 -1.22 -15.03
C VAL A 161 0.18 -0.20 -16.00
N THR A 162 -1.08 0.20 -15.78
CA THR A 162 -1.77 1.26 -16.53
C THR A 162 -2.58 2.16 -15.61
N THR A 163 -2.91 3.37 -16.06
CA THR A 163 -3.83 4.27 -15.33
C THR A 163 -5.29 3.85 -15.44
N GLU A 164 -5.62 2.86 -16.27
CA GLU A 164 -7.00 2.37 -16.48
C GLU A 164 -7.29 1.14 -15.60
N GLY A 165 -6.31 0.28 -15.37
CA GLY A 165 -6.49 -0.98 -14.62
C GLY A 165 -6.69 -0.84 -13.11
N TRP A 166 -6.47 0.35 -12.53
CA TRP A 166 -6.71 0.61 -11.10
C TRP A 166 -8.16 1.04 -10.78
N VAL A 167 -9.06 1.10 -11.77
CA VAL A 167 -10.46 1.43 -11.50
C VAL A 167 -11.09 0.32 -10.66
N PRO A 168 -11.79 0.63 -9.55
CA PRO A 168 -12.41 -0.39 -8.70
C PRO A 168 -13.57 -1.08 -9.44
N ILE A 169 -13.55 -2.40 -9.43
CA ILE A 169 -14.66 -3.26 -9.85
C ILE A 169 -15.33 -3.81 -8.60
N TYR A 170 -16.50 -3.24 -8.28
CA TYR A 170 -17.28 -3.58 -7.08
C TYR A 170 -17.99 -4.92 -7.20
#